data_AF-A0A1Q7PR62-F1
#
_entry.id   AF-A0A1Q7PR62-F1
#
_cell.length_a   1.000
_cell.length_b   1.000
_cell.length_c   1.000
_cell.angle_alpha   90.00
_cell.angle_beta   90.00
_cell.angle_gamma   90.00
#
_symmetry.space_group_name_H-M   'P 1'
#
loop_
_entity.id
_entity.type
_entity.pdbx_description
1 polymer ?
#
loop_
_entity_poly.entity_id
_entity_poly.type
_entity_poly.pdbx_seq_one_letter_code
_entity_poly.pdbx_strand_id
1 'polypeptide(L)'
;MRGVRRDPERLEVQMLLRHAPLRGARVLDVGCGDGRLTRRIAGVAQSVVGVDPDAGQIERAKRLSPVRVRGKIRFQVGRAETLRFPDQSFHAVIFSWSL
;
A
#
# COMPACT_ATOMS: atom_id res chain seq x y z
N MET A 1 12.98 6.51 -21.67
CA MET A 1 11.97 5.42 -21.69
C MET A 1 10.65 5.98 -21.17
N ARG A 2 9.58 6.02 -21.99
CA ARG A 2 8.26 6.51 -21.55
C ARG A 2 7.65 5.45 -20.62
N GLY A 3 7.54 5.78 -19.33
CA GLY A 3 6.94 4.89 -18.34
C GLY A 3 5.47 4.61 -18.67
N VAL A 4 5.07 3.35 -18.58
CA VAL A 4 3.67 2.92 -18.66
C VAL A 4 2.85 3.71 -17.62
N ARG A 5 1.77 4.38 -18.05
CA ARG A 5 0.85 5.06 -17.12
C ARG A 5 0.03 4.01 -16.38
N ARG A 6 0.38 3.76 -15.11
CA ARG A 6 -0.33 2.80 -14.24
C ARG A 6 -1.63 3.39 -13.70
N ASP A 7 -2.77 2.86 -14.16
CA ASP A 7 -4.14 3.20 -13.74
C ASP A 7 -4.36 4.74 -13.63
N PRO A 8 -4.43 5.42 -14.80
CA PRO A 8 -4.59 6.87 -14.87
C PRO A 8 -5.97 7.34 -14.35
N GLU A 9 -7.00 6.53 -14.53
CA GLU A 9 -8.39 6.84 -14.13
C GLU A 9 -8.67 6.56 -12.66
N ARG A 10 -7.74 5.94 -11.94
CA ARG A 10 -7.86 5.56 -10.52
C ARG A 10 -8.98 4.55 -10.26
N LEU A 11 -9.32 3.74 -11.25
CA LEU A 11 -10.40 2.77 -11.17
C LEU A 11 -10.14 1.74 -10.08
N GLU A 12 -8.89 1.28 -9.96
CA GLU A 12 -8.47 0.29 -8.96
C GLU A 12 -8.80 0.73 -7.53
N VAL A 13 -8.36 1.94 -7.14
CA VAL A 13 -8.62 2.41 -5.79
C VAL A 13 -10.11 2.72 -5.58
N GLN A 14 -10.82 3.18 -6.60
CA GLN A 14 -12.27 3.41 -6.49
C GLN A 14 -13.02 2.11 -6.23
N MET A 15 -12.68 1.04 -6.96
CA MET A 15 -13.28 -0.27 -6.77
C MET A 15 -12.94 -0.85 -5.39
N LEU A 16 -11.68 -0.74 -4.95
CA LEU A 16 -11.29 -1.13 -3.60
C LEU A 16 -12.09 -0.39 -2.52
N LEU A 17 -12.23 0.93 -2.65
CA LEU A 17 -12.97 1.74 -1.68
C LEU A 17 -14.48 1.47 -1.70
N ARG A 18 -15.02 1.00 -2.83
CA ARG A 18 -16.43 0.64 -2.97
C ARG A 18 -16.75 -0.72 -2.35
N HIS A 19 -15.83 -1.67 -2.45
CA HIS A 19 -16.11 -3.08 -2.12
C HIS A 19 -15.39 -3.59 -0.87
N ALA A 20 -14.33 -2.92 -0.40
CA ALA A 20 -13.60 -3.30 0.79
C ALA A 20 -13.79 -2.28 1.94
N PRO A 21 -13.90 -2.74 3.20
CA PRO A 21 -14.09 -1.87 4.35
C PRO A 21 -12.77 -1.18 4.76
N LEU A 22 -12.24 -0.30 3.92
CA LEU A 22 -10.92 0.33 4.14
C LEU A 22 -10.96 1.59 5.01
N ARG A 23 -12.14 2.21 5.18
CA ARG A 23 -12.29 3.42 5.99
C ARG A 23 -12.04 3.08 7.46
N GLY A 24 -11.07 3.74 8.08
CA GLY A 24 -10.67 3.46 9.46
C GLY A 24 -9.98 2.11 9.67
N ALA A 25 -9.66 1.37 8.60
CA ALA A 25 -9.03 0.06 8.71
C ALA A 25 -7.52 0.14 9.01
N ARG A 26 -6.98 -0.92 9.62
CA ARG A 26 -5.55 -1.25 9.59
C ARG A 26 -5.32 -2.15 8.38
N VAL A 27 -4.55 -1.68 7.40
CA VAL A 27 -4.39 -2.35 6.10
C VAL A 27 -2.95 -2.81 5.90
N LEU A 28 -2.78 -4.00 5.36
CA LEU A 28 -1.51 -4.49 4.83
C LEU A 28 -1.56 -4.47 3.29
N ASP A 29 -0.59 -3.84 2.65
CA ASP A 29 -0.44 -3.76 1.19
C ASP A 29 0.83 -4.56 0.80
N VAL A 30 0.63 -5.72 0.18
CA VAL A 30 1.72 -6.68 -0.11
C VAL A 30 2.17 -6.55 -1.57
N GLY A 31 3.47 -6.37 -1.78
CA GLY A 31 4.02 -5.98 -3.08
C GLY A 31 3.69 -4.53 -3.39
N CYS A 32 3.85 -3.63 -2.41
CA CYS A 32 3.36 -2.25 -2.52
C CYS A 32 4.13 -1.40 -3.55
N GLY A 33 5.26 -1.89 -4.05
CA GLY A 33 6.14 -1.21 -4.97
C GLY A 33 6.53 0.19 -4.48
N ASP A 34 6.40 1.18 -5.36
CA ASP A 34 6.67 2.58 -5.02
C ASP A 34 5.54 3.26 -4.24
N GLY A 35 4.60 2.50 -3.66
CA GLY A 35 3.57 2.95 -2.73
C GLY A 35 2.37 3.67 -3.35
N ARG A 36 2.16 3.56 -4.67
CA ARG A 36 1.07 4.26 -5.39
C ARG A 36 -0.30 4.02 -4.77
N LEU A 37 -0.65 2.76 -4.54
CA LEU A 37 -1.93 2.37 -3.98
C LEU A 37 -1.97 2.62 -2.47
N THR A 38 -0.89 2.26 -1.76
CA THR A 38 -0.71 2.51 -0.31
C THR A 38 -1.06 3.94 0.08
N ARG A 39 -0.54 4.95 -0.66
CA ARG A 39 -0.82 6.36 -0.39
C ARG A 39 -2.28 6.76 -0.60
N ARG A 40 -2.95 6.13 -1.56
CA ARG A 40 -4.36 6.41 -1.85
C ARG A 40 -5.25 5.80 -0.76
N ILE A 41 -4.96 4.56 -0.35
CA ILE A 41 -5.65 3.88 0.77
C ILE A 41 -5.46 4.63 2.08
N ALA A 42 -4.24 5.10 2.37
CA ALA A 42 -3.93 5.86 3.59
C ALA A 42 -4.76 7.15 3.76
N GLY A 43 -5.34 7.67 2.67
CA GLY A 43 -6.27 8.81 2.74
C GLY A 43 -7.54 8.50 3.53
N VAL A 44 -7.99 7.24 3.54
CA VAL A 44 -9.24 6.83 4.23
C VAL A 44 -9.00 5.85 5.39
N ALA A 45 -7.90 5.11 5.35
CA ALA A 45 -7.55 4.13 6.37
C ALA A 45 -7.08 4.79 7.68
N GLN A 46 -7.13 4.01 8.75
CA GLN A 46 -6.49 4.38 10.02
C GLN A 46 -4.97 4.29 9.86
N SER A 47 -4.47 3.17 9.33
CA SER A 47 -3.05 2.96 9.07
C SER A 47 -2.84 1.96 7.94
N VAL A 48 -1.70 2.08 7.25
CA VAL A 48 -1.30 1.17 6.18
C VAL A 48 0.15 0.74 6.38
N VAL A 49 0.42 -0.55 6.32
CA VAL A 49 1.76 -1.11 6.20
C VAL A 49 1.96 -1.56 4.75
N GLY A 50 2.93 -0.98 4.05
CA GLY A 50 3.33 -1.42 2.72
C GLY A 50 4.59 -2.27 2.80
N VAL A 51 4.58 -3.45 2.17
CA VAL A 51 5.72 -4.36 2.11
C VAL A 51 6.09 -4.65 0.67
N ASP A 52 7.38 -4.60 0.36
CA ASP A 52 7.91 -4.99 -0.94
C ASP A 52 9.33 -5.57 -0.76
N PRO A 53 9.74 -6.61 -1.49
CA PRO A 53 11.11 -7.13 -1.40
C PRO A 53 12.16 -6.18 -1.98
N ASP A 54 11.78 -5.26 -2.87
CA ASP A 54 12.70 -4.30 -3.48
C ASP A 54 12.91 -3.07 -2.58
N ALA A 55 14.12 -2.98 -1.99
CA ALA A 55 14.51 -1.85 -1.15
C ALA A 55 14.47 -0.50 -1.88
N GLY A 56 14.82 -0.47 -3.17
CA GLY A 56 14.75 0.74 -3.99
C GLY A 56 13.32 1.22 -4.19
N GLN A 57 12.37 0.29 -4.35
CA GLN A 57 10.93 0.60 -4.40
C GLN A 57 10.43 1.17 -3.07
N ILE A 58 10.85 0.58 -1.94
CA ILE A 58 10.50 1.08 -0.61
C ILE A 58 11.05 2.49 -0.35
N GLU A 59 12.30 2.77 -0.73
CA GLU A 59 12.87 4.11 -0.61
C GLU A 59 12.16 5.13 -1.51
N ARG A 60 11.77 4.72 -2.73
CA ARG A 60 10.89 5.54 -3.58
C ARG A 60 9.54 5.77 -2.91
N ALA A 61 8.93 4.76 -2.31
CA ALA A 61 7.64 4.86 -1.66
C ALA A 61 7.65 5.86 -0.49
N LYS A 62 8.68 5.81 0.35
CA LYS A 62 8.91 6.77 1.44
C LYS A 62 9.10 8.21 0.93
N ARG A 63 9.86 8.40 -0.14
CA ARG A 63 10.13 9.71 -0.75
C ARG A 63 8.90 10.31 -1.43
N LEU A 64 8.13 9.49 -2.15
CA LEU A 64 6.93 9.91 -2.87
C LEU A 64 5.70 10.11 -1.97
N SER A 65 5.80 9.77 -0.68
CA SER A 65 4.71 9.89 0.26
C SER A 65 4.53 11.33 0.76
N PRO A 66 3.36 11.95 0.49
CA PRO A 66 3.12 13.33 0.92
C PRO A 66 2.96 13.40 2.43
N VAL A 67 3.40 14.51 3.02
CA VAL A 67 3.44 14.76 4.47
C VAL A 67 2.10 14.42 5.15
N ARG A 68 0.98 14.81 4.53
CA ARG A 68 -0.39 14.59 5.06
C ARG A 68 -0.76 13.14 5.38
N VAL A 69 -0.14 12.15 4.73
CA VAL A 69 -0.41 10.72 4.99
C VAL A 69 0.79 9.99 5.58
N ARG A 70 1.96 10.63 5.69
CA ARG A 70 3.19 9.97 6.15
C ARG A 70 3.03 9.37 7.55
N GLY A 71 2.30 10.04 8.45
CA GLY A 71 2.01 9.53 9.80
C GLY A 71 1.10 8.30 9.85
N LYS A 72 0.42 7.96 8.74
CA LYS A 72 -0.45 6.78 8.63
C LYS A 72 0.21 5.60 7.93
N ILE A 73 1.38 5.79 7.31
CA ILE A 73 2.00 4.79 6.45
C ILE A 73 3.32 4.34 7.05
N ARG A 74 3.52 3.02 7.11
CA ARG A 74 4.83 2.40 7.35
C ARG A 74 5.22 1.59 6.12
N PHE A 75 6.40 1.83 5.56
CA PHE A 75 6.97 0.98 4.51
C PHE A 75 8.09 0.12 5.08
N GLN A 76 8.11 -1.16 4.73
CA GLN A 76 9.14 -2.10 5.13
C GLN A 76 9.61 -2.94 3.94
N VAL A 77 10.90 -3.26 3.91
CA VAL A 77 11.42 -4.26 2.98
C VAL A 77 11.06 -5.63 3.53
N GLY A 78 10.47 -6.50 2.71
CA GLY A 78 10.09 -7.82 3.14
C GLY A 78 9.42 -8.66 2.06
N ARG A 79 9.50 -9.98 2.24
CA ARG A 79 8.86 -10.98 1.40
C ARG A 79 7.53 -11.40 2.00
N ALA A 80 6.51 -11.60 1.17
CA ALA A 80 5.17 -12.00 1.60
C ALA A 80 5.17 -13.32 2.38
N GLU A 81 6.03 -14.24 1.96
CA GLU A 81 6.18 -15.62 2.44
C GLU A 81 6.76 -15.68 3.86
N THR A 82 7.39 -14.61 4.34
CA THR A 82 8.10 -14.57 5.62
C THR A 82 7.67 -13.39 6.50
N LEU A 83 6.49 -12.82 6.25
CA LEU A 83 5.98 -11.70 7.05
C LEU A 83 5.72 -12.15 8.49
N ARG A 84 6.19 -11.34 9.44
CA ARG A 84 5.98 -11.55 10.88
C ARG A 84 5.13 -10.43 11.44
N PHE A 85 3.82 -10.60 11.36
CA PHE A 85 2.86 -9.74 12.04
C PHE A 85 2.06 -10.58 13.04
N PRO A 86 1.59 -9.98 14.15
CA PRO A 86 0.67 -10.67 15.03
C PRO A 86 -0.60 -11.09 14.29
N ASP A 87 -1.17 -12.22 14.69
CA ASP A 87 -2.44 -12.67 14.15
C ASP A 87 -3.52 -11.60 14.32
N GLN A 88 -4.43 -11.52 13.34
CA GLN A 88 -5.57 -10.59 13.35
C GLN A 88 -5.19 -9.09 13.53
N SER A 89 -3.94 -8.71 13.23
CA SER A 89 -3.49 -7.32 13.36
C SER A 89 -4.03 -6.38 12.27
N PHE A 90 -4.52 -6.92 11.16
CA PHE A 90 -5.06 -6.15 10.03
C PHE A 90 -6.52 -6.48 9.79
N HIS A 91 -7.29 -5.47 9.38
CA HIS A 91 -8.69 -5.63 8.96
C HIS A 91 -8.79 -5.99 7.48
N ALA A 92 -7.77 -5.65 6.67
CA ALA A 92 -7.72 -5.97 5.26
C ALA A 92 -6.27 -6.19 4.78
N VAL A 93 -6.10 -7.10 3.83
CA VAL A 93 -4.84 -7.34 3.12
C VAL A 93 -5.10 -7.16 1.63
N ILE A 94 -4.28 -6.35 0.96
CA ILE A 94 -4.44 -6.02 -0.46
C ILE A 94 -3.27 -6.61 -1.26
N PHE A 95 -3.63 -7.25 -2.37
CA PHE A 95 -2.74 -7.69 -3.43
C PHE A 95 -3.30 -7.12 -4.74
N SER A 96 -2.56 -6.24 -5.39
CA SER A 96 -3.07 -5.52 -6.57
C SER A 96 -2.27 -5.82 -7.84
N TRP A 97 -0.95 -5.97 -7.71
CA TRP A 97 -0.02 -6.29 -8.80
C TRP A 97 1.16 -7.12 -8.27
N SER A 98 0.89 -7.99 -7.31
CA SER A 98 1.90 -8.60 -6.43
C SER A 98 2.53 -9.89 -6.94
N LEU A 99 2.37 -10.23 -8.23
CA LEU A 99 2.84 -11.50 -8.82
C LEU A 99 4.21 -11.35 -9.49
#